data_AF-A0A9D5V860-F1
#
_entry.id   AF-A0A9D5V860-F1
#
_cell.length_a   1.000
_cell.length_b   1.000
_cell.length_c   1.000
_cell.angle_alpha   90.00
_cell.angle_beta   90.00
_cell.angle_gamma   90.00
#
_symmetry.space_group_name_H-M   'P 1'
#
loop_
_entity.id
_entity.type
_entity.pdbx_description
1 polymer ?
#
loop_
_entity_poly.entity_id
_entity_poly.type
_entity_poly.pdbx_seq_one_letter_code
_entity_poly.pdbx_strand_id
1 'polypeptide(L)'
;MKLSITMATFWLLFAFNAAAVDDWSDCLSCHRERDTSLVAAWEQDRHNTPEITCRSCHGSDHDGRMAARSRRQEACTDAGCHHRENGSHALSKHGVIATLEAQKSDFSQPARDGNYRAPTCAYCHLHGGNHDTGAGVLPLAPVDDRQPPDKEARLEARAAPCRECHSPRFVATWFATGDRMTEIGRMKLREATAVVAAIDERDSEAAKAARAILRQMRESHLRNVRLGVGHQSPDEQWWHGHPALDGDLLRIKSILSDLRRQTTAP
;
A
#
# COMPACT_ATOMS: atom_id res chain seq x y z
N MET A 1 2.02 61.70 43.67
CA MET A 1 1.71 60.39 43.04
C MET A 1 2.89 60.00 42.16
N LYS A 2 3.73 59.06 42.61
CA LYS A 2 4.76 58.40 41.77
C LYS A 2 4.43 56.92 41.80
N LEU A 3 3.96 56.38 40.67
CA LEU A 3 3.63 54.97 40.50
C LEU A 3 4.90 54.23 40.07
N SER A 4 5.41 53.33 40.91
CA SER A 4 6.53 52.45 40.54
C SER A 4 5.99 51.25 39.78
N ILE A 5 6.51 51.02 38.58
CA ILE A 5 6.22 49.85 37.74
C ILE A 5 7.30 48.81 38.05
N THR A 6 6.92 47.72 38.71
CA THR A 6 7.76 46.53 38.90
C THR A 6 7.67 45.65 37.64
N MET A 7 8.78 45.56 36.90
CA MET A 7 8.97 44.61 35.79
C MET A 7 9.02 43.17 36.34
N ALA A 8 7.97 42.39 36.09
CA ALA A 8 8.00 40.94 36.28
C ALA A 8 8.55 40.30 34.99
N THR A 9 9.75 39.75 35.07
CA THR A 9 10.38 38.96 34.01
C THR A 9 9.72 37.58 33.94
N PHE A 10 8.85 37.39 32.95
CA PHE A 10 8.18 36.13 32.65
C PHE A 10 9.15 35.21 31.87
N TRP A 11 9.86 34.33 32.58
CA TRP A 11 10.63 33.25 31.98
C TRP A 11 9.67 32.16 31.48
N LEU A 12 9.31 32.20 30.20
CA LEU A 12 8.63 31.10 29.50
C LEU A 12 9.60 29.93 29.33
N LEU A 13 9.51 28.95 30.23
CA LEU A 13 10.10 27.62 30.04
C LEU A 13 9.40 26.95 28.85
N PHE A 14 10.09 26.90 27.70
CA PHE A 14 9.75 25.99 26.62
C PHE A 14 10.03 24.56 27.11
N ALA A 15 9.01 23.88 27.62
CA ALA A 15 9.05 22.44 27.79
C ALA A 15 9.07 21.81 26.39
N PHE A 16 10.24 21.32 25.99
CA PHE A 16 10.36 20.38 24.88
C PHE A 16 9.59 19.11 25.28
N ASN A 17 8.36 18.98 24.78
CA ASN A 17 7.62 17.72 24.87
C ASN A 17 8.34 16.71 23.96
N ALA A 18 9.24 15.92 24.55
CA ALA A 18 9.65 14.67 23.95
C ALA A 18 8.38 13.81 23.86
N ALA A 19 7.95 13.48 22.63
CA ALA A 19 6.90 12.51 22.43
C ALA A 19 7.29 11.23 23.20
N ALA A 20 6.42 10.76 24.10
CA ALA A 20 6.65 9.53 24.81
C ALA A 20 6.84 8.40 23.79
N VAL A 21 8.01 7.74 23.84
CA VAL A 21 8.25 6.53 23.06
C VAL A 21 7.28 5.48 23.58
N ASP A 22 6.39 4.98 22.71
CA ASP A 22 5.46 3.91 23.05
C ASP A 22 6.27 2.65 23.36
N ASP A 23 6.50 2.36 24.63
CA ASP A 23 7.20 1.15 25.05
C ASP A 23 6.26 -0.06 24.90
N TRP A 24 6.51 -0.85 23.85
CA TRP A 24 5.77 -2.06 23.49
C TRP A 24 6.55 -3.34 23.79
N SER A 25 7.68 -3.23 24.51
CA SER A 25 8.56 -4.37 24.81
C SER A 25 7.86 -5.48 25.61
N ASP A 26 6.88 -5.12 26.45
CA ASP A 26 6.01 -6.05 27.18
C ASP A 26 5.18 -6.94 26.26
N CYS A 27 4.72 -6.42 25.11
CA CYS A 27 4.00 -7.22 24.13
C CYS A 27 4.94 -8.28 23.55
N LEU A 28 6.15 -7.86 23.17
CA LEU A 28 7.13 -8.72 22.50
C LEU A 28 7.67 -9.80 23.43
N SER A 29 8.01 -9.46 24.67
CA SER A 29 8.57 -10.41 25.64
C SER A 29 7.62 -11.57 25.91
N CYS A 30 6.35 -11.27 26.21
CA CYS A 30 5.34 -12.29 26.45
C CYS A 30 5.00 -13.08 25.18
N HIS A 31 4.79 -12.41 24.04
CA HIS A 31 4.44 -13.12 22.79
C HIS A 31 5.57 -14.00 22.26
N ARG A 32 6.84 -13.67 22.53
CA ARG A 32 7.97 -14.57 22.22
C ARG A 32 7.91 -15.88 22.98
N GLU A 33 7.38 -15.87 24.20
CA GLU A 33 7.21 -17.10 24.99
C GLU A 33 5.93 -17.86 24.60
N ARG A 34 4.88 -17.14 24.23
CA ARG A 34 3.56 -17.73 23.93
C ARG A 34 3.44 -18.27 22.52
N ASP A 35 3.99 -17.55 21.54
CA ASP A 35 3.91 -17.90 20.13
C ASP A 35 5.13 -17.35 19.37
N THR A 36 6.17 -18.17 19.30
CA THR A 36 7.41 -17.84 18.60
C THR A 36 7.20 -17.65 17.10
N SER A 37 6.20 -18.32 16.51
CA SER A 37 5.92 -18.25 15.07
C SER A 37 5.31 -16.91 14.68
N LEU A 38 4.40 -16.38 15.52
CA LEU A 38 3.81 -15.06 15.35
C LEU A 38 4.89 -13.98 15.36
N VAL A 39 5.77 -14.01 16.36
CA VAL A 39 6.84 -13.01 16.49
C VAL A 39 7.83 -13.14 15.34
N ALA A 40 8.21 -14.36 14.94
CA ALA A 40 9.12 -14.56 13.81
C ALA A 40 8.54 -14.08 12.47
N ALA A 41 7.22 -14.18 12.27
CA ALA A 41 6.55 -13.62 11.10
C ALA A 41 6.54 -12.09 11.13
N TRP A 42 6.18 -11.49 12.26
CA TRP A 42 6.21 -10.05 12.44
C TRP A 42 7.64 -9.48 12.28
N GLU A 43 8.66 -10.17 12.78
CA GLU A 43 10.06 -9.73 12.66
C GLU A 43 10.52 -9.59 11.19
N GLN A 44 9.90 -10.33 10.27
CA GLN A 44 10.14 -10.26 8.82
C GLN A 44 9.29 -9.18 8.12
N ASP A 45 8.24 -8.69 8.80
CA ASP A 45 7.27 -7.77 8.22
C ASP A 45 7.83 -6.36 8.01
N ARG A 46 7.30 -5.65 7.02
CA ARG A 46 7.70 -4.26 6.75
C ARG A 46 7.18 -3.26 7.79
N HIS A 47 6.14 -3.62 8.54
CA HIS A 47 5.64 -2.82 9.66
C HIS A 47 6.43 -3.08 10.95
N ASN A 48 7.46 -3.94 10.94
CA ASN A 48 8.45 -3.98 12.03
C ASN A 48 9.37 -2.74 11.94
N THR A 49 8.84 -1.58 12.32
CA THR A 49 9.58 -0.32 12.43
C THR A 49 9.37 0.31 13.82
N PRO A 50 10.25 1.22 14.27
CA PRO A 50 10.07 1.90 15.56
C PRO A 50 8.74 2.67 15.68
N GLU A 51 8.16 3.10 14.57
CA GLU A 51 6.92 3.87 14.51
C GLU A 51 5.64 3.02 14.46
N ILE A 52 5.75 1.74 14.09
CA ILE A 52 4.61 0.83 13.97
C ILE A 52 4.82 -0.36 14.92
N THR A 53 4.06 -0.35 16.01
CA THR A 53 4.17 -1.33 17.10
C THR A 53 3.00 -2.31 17.08
N CYS A 54 3.02 -3.34 17.93
CA CYS A 54 1.85 -4.22 18.11
C CYS A 54 0.58 -3.41 18.42
N ARG A 55 0.73 -2.32 19.19
CA ARG A 55 -0.38 -1.46 19.64
C ARG A 55 -0.97 -0.64 18.51
N SER A 56 -0.20 -0.33 17.46
CA SER A 56 -0.69 0.38 16.28
C SER A 56 -1.93 -0.31 15.69
N CYS A 57 -1.92 -1.63 15.58
CA CYS A 57 -3.06 -2.41 15.08
C CYS A 57 -3.97 -2.94 16.20
N HIS A 58 -3.40 -3.43 17.30
CA HIS A 58 -4.14 -4.15 18.33
C HIS A 58 -4.69 -3.28 19.48
N GLY A 59 -4.14 -2.08 19.68
CA GLY A 59 -4.41 -1.22 20.84
C GLY A 59 -3.56 -1.63 22.04
N SER A 60 -3.91 -1.15 23.24
CA SER A 60 -3.09 -1.37 24.45
C SER A 60 -3.80 -2.15 25.55
N ASP A 61 -5.10 -2.41 25.41
CA ASP A 61 -5.95 -2.72 26.56
C ASP A 61 -5.96 -4.19 27.02
N HIS A 62 -5.42 -5.11 26.23
CA HIS A 62 -5.36 -6.57 26.52
C HIS A 62 -6.66 -7.16 27.09
N ASP A 63 -7.79 -6.70 26.57
CA ASP A 63 -9.15 -6.93 27.07
C ASP A 63 -9.92 -8.01 26.29
N GLY A 64 -9.22 -8.77 25.45
CA GLY A 64 -9.80 -9.76 24.54
C GLY A 64 -10.43 -9.19 23.26
N ARG A 65 -10.50 -7.86 23.10
CA ARG A 65 -11.03 -7.18 21.89
C ARG A 65 -9.93 -6.71 20.94
N MET A 66 -8.68 -6.76 21.36
CA MET A 66 -7.51 -6.35 20.55
C MET A 66 -7.45 -7.02 19.17
N ALA A 67 -7.74 -8.32 19.09
CA ALA A 67 -7.78 -9.03 17.81
C ALA A 67 -8.97 -8.60 16.95
N ALA A 68 -10.10 -8.27 17.56
CA ALA A 68 -11.25 -7.74 16.84
C ALA A 68 -10.97 -6.34 16.28
N ARG A 69 -10.20 -5.52 17.01
CA ARG A 69 -9.75 -4.21 16.53
C ARG A 69 -8.86 -4.36 15.29
N SER A 70 -7.86 -5.23 15.33
CA SER A 70 -6.90 -5.38 14.22
C SER A 70 -7.50 -5.98 12.94
N ARG A 71 -8.64 -6.70 13.04
CA ARG A 71 -9.34 -7.28 11.88
C ARG A 71 -10.17 -6.26 11.08
N ARG A 72 -10.46 -5.10 11.68
CA ARG A 72 -11.23 -4.01 11.06
C ARG A 72 -10.39 -3.27 10.02
N GLN A 73 -11.05 -2.64 9.05
CA GLN A 73 -10.37 -1.89 7.98
C GLN A 73 -9.58 -0.70 8.54
N GLU A 74 -10.18 -0.04 9.53
CA GLU A 74 -9.70 1.11 10.28
C GLU A 74 -8.31 0.86 10.88
N ALA A 75 -7.99 -0.39 11.27
CA ALA A 75 -6.67 -0.74 11.79
C ALA A 75 -5.52 -0.52 10.78
N CYS A 76 -5.82 -0.49 9.47
CA CYS A 76 -4.85 -0.24 8.41
C CYS A 76 -4.96 1.18 7.84
N THR A 77 -6.15 1.78 7.88
CA THR A 77 -6.44 3.02 7.16
C THR A 77 -6.45 4.26 8.06
N ASP A 78 -6.66 4.08 9.36
CA ASP A 78 -6.61 5.18 10.33
C ASP A 78 -5.18 5.67 10.53
N ALA A 79 -5.03 6.86 11.11
CA ALA A 79 -3.75 7.53 11.36
C ALA A 79 -2.86 7.78 10.12
N GLY A 80 -3.37 7.57 8.90
CA GLY A 80 -2.72 7.94 7.64
C GLY A 80 -1.79 6.89 7.03
N CYS A 81 -1.73 5.66 7.58
CA CYS A 81 -0.79 4.62 7.14
C CYS A 81 -0.97 4.21 5.66
N HIS A 82 -2.17 3.75 5.28
CA HIS A 82 -2.44 3.20 3.93
C HIS A 82 -3.46 4.04 3.14
N HIS A 83 -3.46 5.36 3.31
CA HIS A 83 -4.46 6.24 2.68
C HIS A 83 -4.47 6.18 1.14
N ARG A 84 -3.30 5.97 0.51
CA ARG A 84 -3.19 5.89 -0.95
C ARG A 84 -3.57 4.53 -1.49
N GLU A 85 -3.44 3.47 -0.70
CA GLU A 85 -3.77 2.09 -1.04
C GLU A 85 -5.26 1.83 -0.79
N ASN A 86 -5.82 2.45 0.25
CA ASN A 86 -7.21 2.30 0.65
C ASN A 86 -8.20 2.60 -0.47
N GLY A 87 -7.94 3.62 -1.29
CA GLY A 87 -8.84 4.00 -2.40
C GLY A 87 -9.18 2.81 -3.31
N SER A 88 -8.18 1.99 -3.63
CA SER A 88 -8.38 0.82 -4.48
C SER A 88 -9.25 -0.26 -3.82
N HIS A 89 -9.01 -0.62 -2.55
CA HIS A 89 -9.87 -1.57 -1.84
C HIS A 89 -11.27 -1.00 -1.59
N ALA A 90 -11.38 0.23 -1.09
CA ALA A 90 -12.65 0.88 -0.77
C ALA A 90 -13.58 0.99 -1.98
N LEU A 91 -13.04 1.22 -3.18
CA LEU A 91 -13.81 1.27 -4.43
C LEU A 91 -14.03 -0.10 -5.09
N SER A 92 -13.44 -1.17 -4.56
CA SER A 92 -13.71 -2.54 -5.01
C SER A 92 -15.04 -3.06 -4.48
N LYS A 93 -15.55 -4.15 -5.08
CA LYS A 93 -16.73 -4.85 -4.54
C LYS A 93 -16.49 -5.37 -3.13
N HIS A 94 -15.27 -5.80 -2.82
CA HIS A 94 -14.91 -6.26 -1.47
C HIS A 94 -15.01 -5.12 -0.46
N GLY A 95 -14.40 -3.98 -0.74
CA GLY A 95 -14.42 -2.82 0.17
C GLY A 95 -15.81 -2.23 0.34
N VAL A 96 -16.60 -2.15 -0.73
CA VAL A 96 -17.99 -1.68 -0.65
C VAL A 96 -18.82 -2.59 0.26
N ILE A 97 -18.76 -3.91 0.09
CA ILE A 97 -19.52 -4.85 0.94
C ILE A 97 -18.99 -4.82 2.38
N ALA A 98 -17.67 -4.85 2.57
CA ALA A 98 -17.04 -4.79 3.89
C ALA A 98 -17.46 -3.52 4.66
N THR A 99 -17.53 -2.37 3.98
CA THR A 99 -17.99 -1.10 4.56
C THR A 99 -19.48 -1.16 4.94
N LEU A 100 -20.33 -1.62 4.02
CA LEU A 100 -21.78 -1.70 4.25
C LEU A 100 -22.16 -2.70 5.34
N GLU A 101 -21.37 -3.74 5.52
CA GLU A 101 -21.61 -4.81 6.49
C GLU A 101 -20.74 -4.71 7.75
N ALA A 102 -19.93 -3.66 7.89
CA ALA A 102 -19.00 -3.48 9.01
C ALA A 102 -19.69 -3.58 10.37
N GLN A 103 -20.85 -2.94 10.54
CA GLN A 103 -21.61 -2.98 11.80
C GLN A 103 -22.29 -4.33 12.08
N LYS A 104 -22.43 -5.18 11.06
CA LYS A 104 -23.05 -6.51 11.16
C LYS A 104 -22.03 -7.64 11.35
N SER A 105 -20.76 -7.35 11.07
CA SER A 105 -19.67 -8.32 11.12
C SER A 105 -19.23 -8.59 12.56
N ASP A 106 -19.15 -9.87 12.93
CA ASP A 106 -18.60 -10.27 14.23
C ASP A 106 -17.06 -10.32 14.15
N PHE A 107 -16.42 -9.19 14.44
CA PHE A 107 -14.96 -9.10 14.44
C PHE A 107 -14.28 -9.91 15.55
N SER A 108 -15.01 -10.45 16.52
CA SER A 108 -14.41 -11.33 17.53
C SER A 108 -13.96 -12.67 16.93
N GLN A 109 -14.58 -13.09 15.82
CA GLN A 109 -14.21 -14.30 15.08
C GLN A 109 -12.89 -14.12 14.31
N PRO A 110 -12.11 -15.20 14.12
CA PRO A 110 -10.91 -15.15 13.28
C PRO A 110 -11.26 -14.92 11.80
N ALA A 111 -10.39 -14.21 11.08
CA ALA A 111 -10.51 -13.97 9.64
C ALA A 111 -10.19 -15.24 8.84
N ARG A 112 -11.21 -16.07 8.63
CA ARG A 112 -11.16 -17.34 7.89
C ARG A 112 -12.51 -17.61 7.24
N ASP A 113 -12.55 -18.63 6.37
CA ASP A 113 -13.76 -19.07 5.68
C ASP A 113 -15.01 -19.15 6.59
N GLY A 114 -16.12 -18.63 6.08
CA GLY A 114 -17.43 -18.61 6.73
C GLY A 114 -17.65 -17.51 7.77
N ASN A 115 -16.59 -16.88 8.29
CA ASN A 115 -16.73 -15.86 9.35
C ASN A 115 -16.99 -14.44 8.81
N TYR A 116 -16.59 -14.18 7.56
CA TYR A 116 -16.76 -12.88 6.91
C TYR A 116 -17.29 -13.08 5.50
N ARG A 117 -18.30 -12.31 5.13
CA ARG A 117 -18.82 -12.32 3.76
C ARG A 117 -17.90 -11.56 2.79
N ALA A 118 -17.29 -10.48 3.24
CA ALA A 118 -16.36 -9.68 2.46
C ALA A 118 -15.04 -9.50 3.20
N PRO A 119 -13.89 -9.59 2.50
CA PRO A 119 -12.60 -9.50 3.13
C PRO A 119 -12.24 -8.05 3.49
N THR A 120 -11.74 -7.84 4.70
CA THR A 120 -11.02 -6.62 5.10
C THR A 120 -9.55 -6.71 4.67
N CYS A 121 -8.78 -5.62 4.87
CA CYS A 121 -7.33 -5.61 4.68
C CYS A 121 -6.67 -6.77 5.44
N ALA A 122 -6.98 -6.90 6.73
CA ALA A 122 -6.46 -7.95 7.60
C ALA A 122 -6.83 -9.37 7.12
N TYR A 123 -8.02 -9.56 6.55
CA TYR A 123 -8.44 -10.87 6.06
C TYR A 123 -7.47 -11.43 5.01
N CYS A 124 -7.06 -10.59 4.06
CA CYS A 124 -6.17 -11.01 2.97
C CYS A 124 -4.69 -10.91 3.34
N HIS A 125 -4.27 -9.82 4.00
CA HIS A 125 -2.86 -9.56 4.30
C HIS A 125 -2.35 -10.30 5.52
N LEU A 126 -3.22 -10.65 6.47
CA LEU A 126 -2.90 -11.40 7.69
C LEU A 126 -3.63 -12.76 7.70
N HIS A 127 -3.81 -13.33 6.50
CA HIS A 127 -4.56 -14.58 6.31
C HIS A 127 -3.98 -15.71 7.16
N GLY A 128 -4.86 -16.51 7.78
CA GLY A 128 -4.46 -17.57 8.70
C GLY A 128 -3.83 -17.09 10.01
N GLY A 129 -3.92 -15.79 10.33
CA GLY A 129 -3.29 -15.20 11.52
C GLY A 129 -1.79 -14.91 11.33
N ASN A 130 -1.28 -14.96 10.10
CA ASN A 130 0.08 -14.57 9.78
C ASN A 130 0.30 -13.09 10.11
N HIS A 131 1.46 -12.75 10.69
CA HIS A 131 1.84 -11.37 11.03
C HIS A 131 2.88 -10.77 10.07
N ASP A 132 3.27 -11.50 9.01
CA ASP A 132 3.93 -10.94 7.82
C ASP A 132 2.86 -10.52 6.78
N THR A 133 2.54 -9.22 6.76
CA THR A 133 1.59 -8.58 5.83
C THR A 133 2.06 -8.63 4.38
N GLY A 134 3.35 -8.90 4.15
CA GLY A 134 4.00 -9.02 2.85
C GLY A 134 3.96 -10.43 2.27
N ALA A 135 3.78 -11.47 3.09
CA ALA A 135 3.88 -12.88 2.68
C ALA A 135 2.98 -13.25 1.50
N GLY A 136 1.75 -12.72 1.50
CA GLY A 136 0.72 -13.00 0.51
C GLY A 136 0.63 -12.01 -0.65
N VAL A 137 1.50 -10.98 -0.71
CA VAL A 137 1.39 -9.91 -1.71
C VAL A 137 2.64 -9.70 -2.54
N LEU A 138 2.46 -9.24 -3.78
CA LEU A 138 3.58 -8.76 -4.58
C LEU A 138 3.92 -7.33 -4.15
N PRO A 139 5.20 -7.02 -3.83
CA PRO A 139 5.58 -5.68 -3.42
C PRO A 139 5.31 -4.65 -4.53
N LEU A 140 4.89 -3.45 -4.13
CA LEU A 140 4.67 -2.31 -5.04
C LEU A 140 5.97 -1.71 -5.57
N ALA A 141 7.09 -1.89 -4.87
CA ALA A 141 8.43 -1.49 -5.30
C ALA A 141 9.14 -2.65 -6.02
N PRO A 142 10.26 -2.41 -6.73
CA PRO A 142 11.12 -3.51 -7.16
C PRO A 142 11.40 -4.41 -5.96
N VAL A 143 11.35 -5.71 -6.22
CA VAL A 143 11.73 -6.78 -5.30
C VAL A 143 13.05 -6.40 -4.64
N ASP A 144 13.04 -6.11 -3.33
CA ASP A 144 14.28 -6.27 -2.57
C ASP A 144 14.45 -7.75 -2.19
N ASP A 145 15.67 -8.07 -1.80
CA ASP A 145 16.23 -9.36 -1.40
C ASP A 145 15.51 -10.05 -0.24
N ARG A 146 14.54 -9.41 0.43
CA ARG A 146 13.70 -9.98 1.49
C ARG A 146 12.56 -10.87 0.98
N GLN A 147 12.60 -11.34 -0.27
CA GLN A 147 11.56 -12.25 -0.77
C GLN A 147 11.74 -13.67 -0.24
N PRO A 148 10.65 -14.32 0.23
CA PRO A 148 10.73 -15.71 0.67
C PRO A 148 11.14 -16.63 -0.50
N PRO A 149 11.82 -17.74 -0.20
CA PRO A 149 12.68 -18.47 -1.15
C PRO A 149 11.96 -19.29 -2.24
N ASP A 150 10.63 -19.21 -2.40
CA ASP A 150 9.91 -19.97 -3.43
C ASP A 150 8.76 -19.17 -4.08
N LYS A 151 8.73 -19.19 -5.42
CA LYS A 151 7.71 -18.56 -6.25
C LYS A 151 6.36 -19.27 -6.11
N GLU A 152 6.35 -20.59 -5.98
CA GLU A 152 5.11 -21.38 -5.89
C GLU A 152 4.41 -21.12 -4.56
N ALA A 153 5.14 -21.19 -3.45
CA ALA A 153 4.64 -20.83 -2.12
C ALA A 153 4.00 -19.43 -2.08
N ARG A 154 4.59 -18.43 -2.77
CA ARG A 154 4.03 -17.07 -2.82
C ARG A 154 2.76 -16.97 -3.67
N LEU A 155 2.71 -17.67 -4.80
CA LEU A 155 1.51 -17.73 -5.62
C LEU A 155 0.36 -18.38 -4.86
N GLU A 156 0.68 -19.41 -4.08
CA GLU A 156 -0.27 -20.11 -3.23
C GLU A 156 -0.74 -19.24 -2.06
N ALA A 157 0.17 -18.58 -1.34
CA ALA A 157 -0.16 -17.65 -0.26
C ALA A 157 -1.07 -16.51 -0.73
N ARG A 158 -0.86 -16.01 -1.95
CA ARG A 158 -1.70 -14.98 -2.57
C ARG A 158 -3.08 -15.49 -2.97
N ALA A 159 -3.20 -16.76 -3.35
CA ALA A 159 -4.44 -17.36 -3.84
C ALA A 159 -5.31 -17.98 -2.75
N ALA A 160 -4.72 -18.38 -1.62
CA ALA A 160 -5.42 -19.04 -0.52
C ALA A 160 -6.62 -18.24 0.01
N PRO A 161 -6.52 -16.94 0.35
CA PRO A 161 -7.66 -16.18 0.87
C PRO A 161 -8.81 -16.10 -0.15
N CYS A 162 -8.50 -16.07 -1.44
CA CYS A 162 -9.51 -15.96 -2.48
C CYS A 162 -10.35 -17.24 -2.62
N ARG A 163 -9.78 -18.40 -2.33
CA ARG A 163 -10.44 -19.71 -2.51
C ARG A 163 -11.42 -20.06 -1.39
N GLU A 164 -11.41 -19.32 -0.30
CA GLU A 164 -12.43 -19.43 0.75
C GLU A 164 -13.82 -18.99 0.23
N CYS A 165 -13.86 -17.99 -0.67
CA CYS A 165 -15.13 -17.47 -1.19
C CYS A 165 -15.35 -17.71 -2.70
N HIS A 166 -14.29 -18.00 -3.47
CA HIS A 166 -14.36 -18.11 -4.92
C HIS A 166 -13.86 -19.43 -5.47
N SER A 167 -14.47 -19.87 -6.58
CA SER A 167 -14.03 -21.09 -7.27
C SER A 167 -12.56 -21.03 -7.70
N PRO A 168 -11.82 -22.15 -7.65
CA PRO A 168 -10.42 -22.18 -8.07
C PRO A 168 -10.18 -21.66 -9.50
N ARG A 169 -11.12 -21.93 -10.43
CA ARG A 169 -11.04 -21.42 -11.81
C ARG A 169 -11.10 -19.90 -11.85
N PHE A 170 -12.00 -19.28 -11.10
CA PHE A 170 -12.11 -17.83 -11.05
C PHE A 170 -10.82 -17.20 -10.52
N VAL A 171 -10.32 -17.73 -9.40
CA VAL A 171 -9.07 -17.26 -8.76
C VAL A 171 -7.88 -17.36 -9.72
N ALA A 172 -7.68 -18.51 -10.36
CA ALA A 172 -6.60 -18.70 -11.33
C ALA A 172 -6.71 -17.75 -12.54
N THR A 173 -7.93 -17.56 -13.06
CA THR A 173 -8.19 -16.66 -14.19
C THR A 173 -7.91 -15.21 -13.80
N TRP A 174 -8.29 -14.81 -12.59
CA TRP A 174 -8.08 -13.47 -12.07
C TRP A 174 -6.59 -13.15 -11.99
N PHE A 175 -5.78 -14.00 -11.35
CA PHE A 175 -4.33 -13.77 -11.25
C PHE A 175 -3.64 -13.74 -12.60
N ALA A 176 -3.98 -14.68 -13.50
CA ALA A 176 -3.42 -14.68 -14.85
C ALA A 176 -3.77 -13.40 -15.63
N THR A 177 -4.98 -12.87 -15.45
CA THR A 177 -5.42 -11.60 -16.07
C THR A 177 -4.70 -10.41 -15.45
N GLY A 178 -4.58 -10.39 -14.13
CA GLY A 178 -3.88 -9.35 -13.38
C GLY A 178 -2.40 -9.23 -13.73
N ASP A 179 -1.72 -10.37 -13.90
CA ASP A 179 -0.32 -10.41 -14.32
C ASP A 179 -0.16 -9.81 -15.73
N ARG A 180 -1.07 -10.13 -16.66
CA ARG A 180 -1.08 -9.54 -18.01
C ARG A 180 -1.37 -8.03 -17.99
N MET A 181 -2.35 -7.58 -17.20
CA MET A 181 -2.66 -6.16 -17.05
C MET A 181 -1.46 -5.39 -16.49
N THR A 182 -0.83 -5.91 -15.45
CA THR A 182 0.38 -5.31 -14.88
C THR A 182 1.51 -5.23 -15.91
N GLU A 183 1.69 -6.28 -16.72
CA GLU A 183 2.70 -6.29 -17.77
C GLU A 183 2.43 -5.28 -18.88
N ILE A 184 1.17 -5.09 -19.31
CA ILE A 184 0.80 -4.03 -20.24
C ILE A 184 1.21 -2.65 -19.70
N GLY A 185 1.00 -2.40 -18.41
CA GLY A 185 1.47 -1.17 -17.76
C GLY A 185 3.00 -1.02 -17.81
N ARG A 186 3.74 -2.11 -17.57
CA ARG A 186 5.21 -2.13 -17.67
C ARG A 186 5.70 -1.92 -19.10
N MET A 187 5.03 -2.45 -20.11
CA MET A 187 5.35 -2.21 -21.52
C MET A 187 5.30 -0.70 -21.85
N LYS A 188 4.21 -0.02 -21.44
CA LYS A 188 4.07 1.44 -21.62
C LYS A 188 5.19 2.22 -20.94
N LEU A 189 5.61 1.79 -19.75
CA LEU A 189 6.72 2.44 -19.03
C LEU A 189 8.08 2.22 -19.71
N ARG A 190 8.33 1.01 -20.27
CA ARG A 190 9.55 0.72 -21.05
C ARG A 190 9.60 1.57 -22.30
N GLU A 191 8.47 1.69 -23.01
CA GLU A 191 8.36 2.55 -24.19
C GLU A 191 8.61 4.02 -23.83
N ALA A 192 7.96 4.54 -22.78
CA ALA A 192 8.18 5.90 -22.29
C ALA A 192 9.66 6.15 -21.95
N THR A 193 10.32 5.18 -21.30
CA THR A 193 11.74 5.28 -20.94
C THR A 193 12.62 5.41 -22.19
N ALA A 194 12.35 4.61 -23.23
CA ALA A 194 13.08 4.70 -24.50
C ALA A 194 12.87 6.05 -25.20
N VAL A 195 11.63 6.58 -25.17
CA VAL A 195 11.34 7.91 -25.75
C VAL A 195 12.03 9.02 -24.97
N VAL A 196 12.06 8.95 -23.64
CA VAL A 196 12.79 9.92 -22.79
C VAL A 196 14.28 9.90 -23.10
N ALA A 197 14.90 8.72 -23.28
CA ALA A 197 16.30 8.63 -23.68
C ALA A 197 16.57 9.33 -25.03
N ALA A 198 15.69 9.11 -26.02
CA ALA A 198 15.80 9.77 -27.31
C ALA A 198 15.58 11.30 -27.26
N ILE A 199 14.84 11.81 -26.27
CA ILE A 199 14.70 13.24 -26.01
C ILE A 199 15.99 13.78 -25.36
N ASP A 200 16.56 13.04 -24.42
CA ASP A 200 17.78 13.42 -23.69
C ASP A 200 18.99 13.61 -24.61
N GLU A 201 19.10 12.79 -25.66
CA GLU A 201 20.11 12.95 -26.72
C GLU A 201 19.95 14.24 -27.55
N ARG A 202 18.78 14.90 -27.48
CA ARG A 202 18.42 16.05 -28.33
C ARG A 202 18.36 17.36 -27.57
N ASP A 203 17.68 17.36 -26.42
CA ASP A 203 17.43 18.57 -25.63
C ASP A 203 17.26 18.20 -24.14
N SER A 204 18.18 18.71 -23.31
CA SER A 204 18.25 18.38 -21.89
C SER A 204 17.14 19.03 -21.05
N GLU A 205 16.58 20.16 -21.48
CA GLU A 205 15.46 20.82 -20.79
C GLU A 205 14.14 20.11 -21.10
N ALA A 206 13.89 19.78 -22.36
CA ALA A 206 12.77 18.95 -22.77
C ALA A 206 12.83 17.57 -22.09
N ALA A 207 14.03 17.01 -21.92
CA ALA A 207 14.22 15.77 -21.19
C ALA A 207 13.88 15.88 -19.71
N LYS A 208 14.10 17.03 -19.04
CA LYS A 208 13.63 17.24 -17.66
C LYS A 208 12.11 17.16 -17.57
N ALA A 209 11.39 17.81 -18.49
CA ALA A 209 9.94 17.74 -18.55
C ALA A 209 9.45 16.30 -18.79
N ALA A 210 10.06 15.59 -19.75
CA ALA A 210 9.71 14.21 -20.06
C ALA A 210 10.00 13.24 -18.89
N ARG A 211 11.12 13.44 -18.17
CA ARG A 211 11.45 12.69 -16.94
C ARG A 211 10.45 12.91 -15.82
N ALA A 212 9.91 14.12 -15.67
CA ALA A 212 8.87 14.40 -14.67
C ALA A 212 7.59 13.59 -14.96
N ILE A 213 7.18 13.51 -16.23
CA ILE A 213 6.04 12.69 -16.64
C ILE A 213 6.35 11.20 -16.44
N LEU A 214 7.55 10.74 -16.81
CA LEU A 214 7.96 9.34 -16.60
C LEU A 214 7.94 8.95 -15.11
N ARG A 215 8.32 9.87 -14.23
CA ARG A 215 8.22 9.67 -12.77
C ARG A 215 6.77 9.49 -12.34
N GLN A 216 5.86 10.35 -12.81
CA GLN A 216 4.41 10.21 -12.55
C GLN A 216 3.85 8.88 -13.06
N MET A 217 4.24 8.46 -14.26
CA MET A 217 3.85 7.14 -14.79
C MET A 217 4.22 6.02 -13.83
N ARG A 218 5.44 6.06 -13.28
CA ARG A 218 5.97 5.02 -12.40
C ARG A 218 5.34 5.05 -11.01
N GLU A 219 5.29 6.22 -10.38
CA GLU A 219 4.98 6.39 -8.96
C GLU A 219 3.48 6.51 -8.68
N SER A 220 2.69 6.90 -9.68
CA SER A 220 1.24 7.08 -9.57
C SER A 220 0.50 6.08 -10.45
N HIS A 221 0.55 6.23 -11.78
CA HIS A 221 -0.40 5.49 -12.64
C HIS A 221 -0.10 3.99 -12.75
N LEU A 222 1.17 3.57 -12.79
CA LEU A 222 1.52 2.15 -12.75
C LEU A 222 1.22 1.54 -11.37
N ARG A 223 1.40 2.32 -10.30
CA ARG A 223 1.01 1.92 -8.94
C ARG A 223 -0.52 1.70 -8.87
N ASN A 224 -1.31 2.59 -9.46
CA ASN A 224 -2.77 2.45 -9.53
C ASN A 224 -3.19 1.19 -10.29
N VAL A 225 -2.54 0.86 -11.42
CA VAL A 225 -2.78 -0.43 -12.11
C VAL A 225 -2.52 -1.61 -11.18
N ARG A 226 -1.39 -1.62 -10.46
CA ARG A 226 -1.04 -2.72 -9.53
C ARG A 226 -2.06 -2.86 -8.40
N LEU A 227 -2.45 -1.74 -7.80
CA LEU A 227 -3.43 -1.70 -6.72
C LEU A 227 -4.83 -2.06 -7.21
N GLY A 228 -5.25 -1.58 -8.37
CA GLY A 228 -6.52 -1.91 -8.98
C GLY A 228 -6.63 -3.39 -9.31
N VAL A 229 -5.57 -3.99 -9.85
CA VAL A 229 -5.49 -5.44 -10.08
C VAL A 229 -5.50 -6.22 -8.76
N GLY A 230 -4.73 -5.78 -7.76
CA GLY A 230 -4.62 -6.46 -6.47
C GLY A 230 -5.92 -6.45 -5.67
N HIS A 231 -6.63 -5.32 -5.67
CA HIS A 231 -7.85 -5.12 -4.91
C HIS A 231 -9.13 -5.29 -5.72
N GLN A 232 -9.05 -5.62 -7.01
CA GLN A 232 -10.19 -5.72 -7.92
C GLN A 232 -10.98 -4.40 -8.04
N SER A 233 -10.26 -3.29 -8.16
CA SER A 233 -10.83 -1.95 -8.29
C SER A 233 -10.87 -1.52 -9.75
N PRO A 234 -12.06 -1.49 -10.40
CA PRO A 234 -12.20 -1.11 -11.80
C PRO A 234 -11.69 0.31 -12.08
N ASP A 235 -11.90 1.23 -11.15
CA ASP A 235 -11.56 2.64 -11.37
C ASP A 235 -10.05 2.87 -11.36
N GLU A 236 -9.33 2.22 -10.45
CA GLU A 236 -7.88 2.33 -10.36
C GLU A 236 -7.17 1.61 -11.52
N GLN A 237 -7.72 0.49 -12.01
CA GLN A 237 -7.16 -0.20 -13.17
C GLN A 237 -7.50 0.50 -14.50
N TRP A 238 -8.71 1.03 -14.66
CA TRP A 238 -9.24 1.54 -15.94
C TRP A 238 -9.30 3.04 -16.07
N TRP A 239 -9.58 3.83 -15.05
CA TRP A 239 -9.66 5.29 -15.20
C TRP A 239 -8.34 5.94 -14.78
N HIS A 240 -7.82 5.56 -13.61
CA HIS A 240 -6.64 6.15 -13.00
C HIS A 240 -5.35 5.35 -13.26
N GLY A 241 -5.45 4.23 -13.98
CA GLY A 241 -4.35 3.33 -14.31
C GLY A 241 -4.00 3.36 -15.79
N HIS A 242 -4.59 2.45 -16.58
CA HIS A 242 -4.14 2.22 -17.96
C HIS A 242 -4.26 3.43 -18.91
N PRO A 243 -5.38 4.16 -18.98
CA PRO A 243 -5.50 5.36 -19.80
C PRO A 243 -4.67 6.54 -19.27
N ALA A 244 -4.46 6.62 -17.96
CA ALA A 244 -3.57 7.62 -17.38
C ALA A 244 -2.12 7.39 -17.83
N LEU A 245 -1.67 6.13 -17.88
CA LEU A 245 -0.39 5.75 -18.49
C LEU A 245 -0.33 6.06 -19.99
N ASP A 246 -1.42 5.83 -20.74
CA ASP A 246 -1.47 6.18 -22.17
C ASP A 246 -1.35 7.69 -22.37
N GLY A 247 -2.08 8.48 -21.58
CA GLY A 247 -2.01 9.93 -21.62
C GLY A 247 -0.61 10.47 -21.32
N ASP A 248 0.07 9.90 -20.33
CA ASP A 248 1.46 10.28 -20.02
C ASP A 248 2.42 9.91 -21.16
N LEU A 249 2.30 8.71 -21.72
CA LEU A 249 3.13 8.26 -22.84
C LEU A 249 2.92 9.15 -24.07
N LEU A 250 1.67 9.53 -24.37
CA LEU A 250 1.34 10.44 -25.46
C LEU A 250 1.96 11.82 -25.25
N ARG A 251 1.93 12.36 -24.01
CA ARG A 251 2.60 13.62 -23.67
C ARG A 251 4.11 13.55 -23.90
N ILE A 252 4.76 12.47 -23.47
CA ILE A 252 6.20 12.25 -23.69
C ILE A 252 6.51 12.16 -25.20
N LYS A 253 5.72 11.42 -25.97
CA LYS A 253 5.88 11.33 -27.44
C LYS A 253 5.65 12.66 -28.15
N SER A 254 4.74 13.49 -27.64
CA SER A 254 4.50 14.85 -28.17
C SER A 254 5.76 15.69 -28.07
N ILE A 255 6.44 15.68 -26.90
CA ILE A 255 7.70 16.41 -26.69
C ILE A 255 8.74 16.04 -27.75
N LEU A 256 8.95 14.73 -27.98
CA LEU A 256 9.90 14.28 -29.02
C LEU A 256 9.48 14.71 -30.43
N SER A 257 8.17 14.69 -30.71
CA SER A 257 7.64 15.09 -32.01
C SER A 257 7.81 16.59 -32.26
N ASP A 258 7.64 17.42 -31.23
CA ASP A 258 7.87 18.86 -31.28
C ASP A 258 9.34 19.18 -31.55
N LEU A 259 10.27 18.53 -30.85
CA LEU A 259 11.71 18.68 -31.10
C LEU A 259 12.07 18.30 -32.53
N ARG A 260 11.54 17.19 -33.05
CA ARG A 260 11.77 16.76 -34.43
C ARG A 260 11.29 17.81 -35.44
N ARG A 261 10.12 18.41 -35.21
CA ARG A 261 9.58 19.48 -36.08
C ARG A 261 10.46 20.73 -36.08
N GLN A 262 10.99 21.12 -34.93
CA GLN A 262 11.88 22.27 -34.81
C GLN A 262 13.20 22.06 -35.56
N THR A 263 13.75 20.84 -35.56
CA THR A 263 14.98 20.53 -36.32
C THR A 263 14.76 20.49 -37.84
N THR A 264 13.53 20.26 -38.30
CA THR A 264 13.19 20.16 -39.73
C THR A 264 12.64 21.46 -40.33
N ALA A 265 12.44 22.50 -39.53
CA ALA A 265 12.00 23.81 -40.03
C ALA A 265 13.17 24.49 -40.77
N PRO A 266 12.95 25.00 -42.01
CA PRO A 266 13.99 25.61 -42.83
C PRO A 266 14.55 26.92 -42.26
#